data_AF-A0A961UEL9-F1
#
_entry.id   AF-A0A961UEL9-F1
#
_cell.length_a   1.000
_cell.length_b   1.000
_cell.length_c   1.000
_cell.angle_alpha   90.00
_cell.angle_beta   90.00
_cell.angle_gamma   90.00
#
_symmetry.space_group_name_H-M   'P 1'
#
loop_
_entity.id
_entity.type
_entity.pdbx_description
1 polymer ?
#
loop_
_entity_poly.entity_id
_entity_poly.type
_entity_poly.pdbx_seq_one_letter_code
_entity_poly.pdbx_strand_id
1 'polypeptide(L)'
;MSRSLPAAETLLDASVAYLQERLMPELQGYHRFQTRVVINVLKIIARELRDAETVDAEEAASLRSLLGHDGSLDELENELAQSIREGHIPLDDPELIEHLRGSLANRLSINNPRWSR
;
A
#
# COMPACT_ATOMS: atom_id res chain seq x y z
N MET A 1 9.78 -22.72 -19.57
CA MET A 1 10.27 -23.47 -18.40
C MET A 1 9.63 -22.87 -17.16
N SER A 2 8.73 -23.62 -16.52
CA SER A 2 8.05 -23.20 -15.29
C SER A 2 9.09 -22.99 -14.19
N ARG A 3 9.40 -21.73 -13.89
CA ARG A 3 10.28 -21.35 -12.79
C ARG A 3 9.47 -21.54 -11.52
N SER A 4 9.50 -22.74 -10.95
CA SER A 4 8.85 -23.10 -9.68
C SER A 4 9.60 -22.46 -8.50
N LEU A 5 9.72 -21.15 -8.50
CA LEU A 5 10.21 -20.38 -7.38
C LEU A 5 8.99 -19.92 -6.58
N PRO A 6 8.98 -20.06 -5.24
CA PRO A 6 7.95 -19.47 -4.42
C PRO A 6 7.91 -17.95 -4.67
N ALA A 7 6.72 -17.38 -4.63
CA ALA A 7 6.53 -15.96 -4.77
C ALA A 7 7.26 -15.19 -3.65
N ALA A 8 7.68 -13.95 -3.91
CA ALA A 8 8.53 -13.19 -3.00
C ALA A 8 7.86 -12.97 -1.63
N GLU A 9 6.55 -12.72 -1.63
CA GLU A 9 5.70 -12.62 -0.44
C GLU A 9 5.71 -13.91 0.39
N THR A 10 5.78 -15.09 -0.24
CA THR A 10 5.87 -16.38 0.47
C THR A 10 7.21 -16.51 1.20
N LEU A 11 8.30 -16.06 0.56
CA LEU A 11 9.64 -16.04 1.17
C LEU A 11 9.73 -15.05 2.33
N LEU A 12 9.09 -13.88 2.19
CA LEU A 12 8.99 -12.89 3.25
C LEU A 12 8.19 -13.43 4.44
N ASP A 13 7.04 -14.06 4.19
CA ASP A 13 6.19 -14.63 5.24
C ASP A 13 6.92 -15.74 6.02
N ALA A 14 7.67 -16.61 5.35
CA ALA A 14 8.51 -17.62 6.00
C ALA A 14 9.63 -16.99 6.85
N SER A 15 10.28 -15.92 6.34
CA SER A 15 11.32 -15.20 7.07
C SER A 15 10.75 -14.52 8.32
N VAL A 16 9.59 -13.88 8.19
CA VAL A 16 8.85 -13.27 9.31
C VAL A 16 8.49 -14.31 10.36
N ALA A 17 8.01 -15.49 9.97
CA ALA A 17 7.67 -16.57 10.90
C ALA A 17 8.89 -16.99 11.72
N TYR A 18 10.04 -17.22 11.08
CA TYR A 18 11.28 -17.53 11.81
C TYR A 18 11.68 -16.42 12.78
N LEU A 19 11.70 -15.17 12.33
CA LEU A 19 12.07 -14.03 13.17
C LEU A 19 11.16 -13.90 14.40
N GLN A 20 9.85 -14.11 14.22
CA GLN A 20 8.85 -13.98 15.28
C GLN A 20 8.83 -15.17 16.24
N GLU A 21 8.88 -16.40 15.73
CA GLU A 21 8.63 -17.61 16.51
C GLU A 21 9.90 -18.20 17.09
N ARG A 22 11.05 -18.01 16.43
CA ARG A 22 12.32 -18.62 16.82
C ARG A 22 13.30 -17.59 17.38
N LEU A 23 13.49 -16.46 16.70
CA LEU A 23 14.53 -15.49 17.08
C LEU A 23 14.08 -14.53 18.19
N MET A 24 12.90 -13.93 18.07
CA MET A 24 12.39 -12.94 19.02
C MET A 24 12.35 -13.41 20.49
N PRO A 25 12.05 -14.68 20.83
CA PRO A 25 12.09 -15.17 22.21
C PRO A 25 13.49 -15.16 22.84
N GLU A 26 14.54 -15.34 22.02
CA GLU A 26 15.94 -15.38 22.45
C GLU A 26 16.56 -13.98 22.63
N LEU A 27 15.94 -12.96 22.02
CA LEU A 27 16.44 -11.58 22.06
C LEU A 27 15.87 -10.81 23.26
N GLN A 28 16.63 -9.83 23.77
CA GLN A 28 16.21 -8.91 24.82
C GLN A 28 16.60 -7.46 24.49
N GLY A 29 16.00 -6.50 25.21
CA GLY A 29 16.35 -5.09 25.13
C GLY A 29 16.26 -4.50 23.71
N TYR A 30 17.30 -3.75 23.32
CA TYR A 30 17.36 -3.02 22.05
C TYR A 30 17.20 -3.94 20.82
N HIS A 31 17.87 -5.10 20.79
CA HIS A 31 17.80 -6.00 19.63
C HIS A 31 16.41 -6.60 19.46
N ARG A 32 15.74 -6.97 20.56
CA ARG A 32 14.35 -7.45 20.50
C ARG A 32 13.41 -6.39 19.93
N PHE A 33 13.60 -5.13 20.32
CA PHE A 33 12.84 -4.01 19.79
C PHE A 33 13.10 -3.81 18.29
N GLN A 34 14.37 -3.73 17.87
CA GLN A 34 14.74 -3.55 16.47
C GLN A 34 14.23 -4.69 15.59
N THR A 35 14.34 -5.95 16.03
CA THR A 35 13.78 -7.10 15.29
C THR A 35 12.27 -6.97 15.09
N ARG A 36 11.54 -6.46 16.09
CA ARG A 36 10.10 -6.21 15.93
C ARG A 36 9.80 -5.11 14.90
N VAL A 37 10.62 -4.07 14.83
CA VAL A 37 10.51 -3.03 13.78
C VAL A 37 10.75 -3.64 12.40
N VAL A 38 11.83 -4.42 12.24
CA VAL A 38 12.15 -5.10 10.98
C VAL A 38 11.03 -6.04 10.55
N ILE A 39 10.48 -6.85 11.45
CA ILE A 39 9.33 -7.72 11.16
C ILE A 39 8.15 -6.90 10.63
N ASN A 40 7.84 -5.75 11.22
CA ASN A 40 6.73 -4.92 10.75
C ASN A 40 6.99 -4.40 9.33
N VAL A 41 8.22 -3.98 9.02
CA VAL A 41 8.61 -3.54 7.67
C VAL A 41 8.48 -4.69 6.66
N LEU A 42 8.99 -5.89 6.98
CA LEU A 42 8.85 -7.06 6.10
C LEU A 42 7.39 -7.41 5.84
N LYS A 43 6.52 -7.27 6.84
CA LYS A 43 5.08 -7.48 6.68
C LYS A 43 4.42 -6.41 5.80
N ILE A 44 4.91 -5.17 5.82
CA ILE A 44 4.43 -4.11 4.92
C ILE A 44 4.78 -4.48 3.47
N ILE A 45 6.05 -4.80 3.21
CA ILE A 45 6.51 -5.20 1.88
C ILE A 45 5.73 -6.42 1.37
N ALA A 46 5.49 -7.42 2.23
CA ALA A 46 4.72 -8.59 1.85
C ALA A 46 3.25 -8.28 1.49
N ARG A 47 2.62 -7.26 2.11
CA ARG A 47 1.28 -6.79 1.72
C ARG A 47 1.32 -5.99 0.43
N GLU A 48 2.28 -5.08 0.30
CA GLU A 48 2.47 -4.29 -0.91
C GLU A 48 2.63 -5.21 -2.14
N LEU A 49 3.46 -6.25 -2.06
CA LEU A 49 3.61 -7.23 -3.14
C LEU A 49 2.33 -8.01 -3.46
N ARG A 50 1.44 -8.23 -2.48
CA ARG A 50 0.18 -8.95 -2.69
C ARG A 50 -0.92 -8.06 -3.24
N ASP A 51 -0.96 -6.82 -2.78
CA ASP A 51 -2.13 -5.95 -2.93
C ASP A 51 -1.90 -4.83 -3.97
N ALA A 52 -0.64 -4.54 -4.37
CA ALA A 52 -0.30 -3.42 -5.26
C ALA A 52 -1.12 -3.41 -6.55
N GLU A 53 -1.17 -4.51 -7.31
CA GLU A 53 -1.91 -4.54 -8.59
C GLU A 53 -3.41 -4.26 -8.40
N THR A 54 -3.98 -4.73 -7.28
CA THR A 54 -5.40 -4.52 -6.99
C THR A 54 -5.66 -3.07 -6.59
N VAL A 55 -4.82 -2.52 -5.71
CA VAL A 55 -4.92 -1.13 -5.25
C VAL A 55 -4.71 -0.14 -6.39
N ASP A 56 -3.71 -0.37 -7.25
CA ASP A 56 -3.44 0.47 -8.41
C ASP A 56 -4.61 0.43 -9.40
N ALA A 57 -5.23 -0.73 -9.60
CA ALA A 57 -6.39 -0.88 -10.48
C ALA A 57 -7.63 -0.14 -9.94
N GLU A 58 -7.88 -0.24 -8.63
CA GLU A 58 -8.96 0.48 -7.94
C GLU A 58 -8.75 1.99 -7.98
N GLU A 59 -7.52 2.46 -7.72
CA GLU A 59 -7.16 3.87 -7.74
C GLU A 59 -7.28 4.45 -9.15
N ALA A 60 -6.77 3.74 -10.17
CA ALA A 60 -6.94 4.13 -11.56
C ALA A 60 -8.42 4.18 -11.97
N ALA A 61 -9.25 3.24 -11.52
CA ALA A 61 -10.69 3.26 -11.81
C ALA A 61 -11.39 4.47 -11.17
N SER A 62 -11.04 4.80 -9.93
CA SER A 62 -11.55 5.99 -9.24
C SER A 62 -11.12 7.28 -9.92
N LEU A 63 -9.85 7.40 -10.32
CA LEU A 63 -9.32 8.57 -11.03
C LEU A 63 -9.97 8.76 -12.40
N ARG A 64 -10.17 7.68 -13.17
CA ARG A 64 -10.89 7.74 -14.45
C ARG A 64 -12.32 8.24 -14.27
N SER A 65 -12.98 7.84 -13.18
CA SER A 65 -14.32 8.32 -12.86
C SER A 65 -14.33 9.81 -12.51
N LEU A 66 -13.33 10.29 -11.77
CA LEU A 66 -13.22 11.69 -11.34
C LEU A 66 -12.82 12.63 -12.48
N LEU A 67 -11.86 12.23 -13.32
CA LEU A 67 -11.34 13.06 -14.42
C LEU A 67 -12.15 12.88 -15.72
N GLY A 68 -12.93 11.82 -15.83
CA GLY A 68 -13.85 11.58 -16.95
C GLY A 68 -13.19 11.07 -18.23
N HIS A 69 -11.94 10.60 -18.16
CA HIS A 69 -11.23 9.98 -19.29
C HIS A 69 -10.26 8.90 -18.84
N ASP A 70 -9.80 8.10 -19.81
CA ASP A 70 -8.77 7.09 -19.61
C ASP A 70 -7.36 7.70 -19.58
N GLY A 71 -6.44 7.01 -18.90
CA GLY A 71 -5.03 7.35 -18.79
C GLY A 71 -4.29 6.30 -17.97
N SER A 72 -2.96 6.35 -17.96
CA SER A 72 -2.17 5.61 -16.98
C SER A 72 -2.35 6.20 -15.58
N LEU A 73 -2.09 5.40 -14.53
CA LEU A 73 -2.21 5.84 -13.14
C LEU A 73 -1.38 7.11 -12.90
N ASP A 74 -0.10 7.10 -13.32
CA ASP A 74 0.81 8.24 -13.17
C ASP A 74 0.31 9.50 -13.90
N GLU A 75 -0.25 9.36 -15.10
CA GLU A 75 -0.81 10.50 -15.85
C GLU A 75 -2.00 11.11 -15.11
N LEU A 76 -2.93 10.27 -14.66
CA LEU A 76 -4.15 10.70 -13.97
C LEU A 76 -3.84 11.30 -12.58
N GLU A 77 -2.88 10.75 -11.83
CA GLU A 77 -2.43 11.33 -10.57
C GLU A 77 -1.79 12.72 -10.76
N ASN A 78 -0.94 12.86 -11.78
CA ASN A 78 -0.31 14.13 -12.09
C ASN A 78 -1.34 15.19 -12.53
N GLU A 79 -2.31 14.79 -13.35
CA GLU A 79 -3.41 15.65 -13.77
C GLU A 79 -4.27 16.09 -12.58
N LEU A 80 -4.66 15.16 -11.71
CA LEU A 80 -5.40 15.49 -10.49
C LEU A 80 -4.63 16.50 -9.63
N ALA A 81 -3.34 16.25 -9.40
CA ALA A 81 -2.49 17.15 -8.62
C ALA A 81 -2.34 18.54 -9.27
N GLN A 82 -2.38 18.63 -10.59
CA GLN A 82 -2.34 19.90 -11.31
C GLN A 82 -3.68 20.62 -11.23
N SER A 83 -4.79 19.92 -11.46
CA SER A 83 -6.16 20.46 -11.38
C SER A 83 -6.49 21.00 -9.99
N ILE A 84 -6.03 20.34 -8.92
CA ILE A 84 -6.16 20.85 -7.55
C ILE A 84 -5.33 22.13 -7.35
N ARG A 85 -4.08 22.16 -7.86
CA ARG A 85 -3.18 23.32 -7.71
C ARG A 85 -3.70 24.55 -8.47
N GLU A 86 -4.30 24.34 -9.63
CA GLU A 86 -4.87 25.40 -10.47
C GLU A 86 -6.27 25.81 -10.03
N GLY A 87 -6.90 25.05 -9.11
CA GLY A 87 -8.26 25.32 -8.64
C GLY A 87 -9.36 24.94 -9.64
N HIS A 88 -9.06 24.08 -10.61
CA HIS A 88 -10.03 23.54 -11.55
C HIS A 88 -11.03 22.58 -10.89
N ILE A 89 -10.60 21.91 -9.82
CA ILE A 89 -11.46 21.07 -8.97
C ILE A 89 -11.62 21.77 -7.62
N PRO A 90 -12.85 22.06 -7.17
CA PRO A 90 -13.10 22.60 -5.85
C PRO A 90 -12.67 21.63 -4.75
N LEU A 91 -12.07 22.15 -3.67
CA LEU A 91 -11.63 21.32 -2.54
C LEU A 91 -12.79 20.73 -1.72
N ASP A 92 -13.98 21.29 -1.87
CA ASP A 92 -15.24 20.82 -1.27
C ASP A 92 -16.03 19.90 -2.19
N ASP A 93 -15.48 19.54 -3.36
CA ASP A 93 -16.09 18.58 -4.27
C ASP A 93 -16.24 17.20 -3.58
N PRO A 94 -17.48 16.68 -3.43
CA PRO A 94 -17.71 15.38 -2.82
C PRO A 94 -16.99 14.22 -3.52
N GLU A 95 -16.85 14.26 -4.85
CA GLU A 95 -16.19 13.20 -5.63
C GLU A 95 -14.68 13.19 -5.38
N LEU A 96 -14.07 14.38 -5.28
CA LEU A 96 -12.66 14.52 -4.89
C LEU A 96 -12.42 13.99 -3.49
N ILE A 97 -13.26 14.37 -2.52
CA ILE A 97 -13.13 13.94 -1.12
C ILE A 97 -13.27 12.41 -1.01
N GLU A 98 -14.21 11.81 -1.74
CA GLU A 98 -14.41 10.36 -1.74
C GLU A 98 -13.19 9.64 -2.33
N HIS A 99 -12.65 10.12 -3.45
CA HIS A 99 -11.43 9.58 -4.05
C HIS A 99 -10.23 9.64 -3.06
N LEU A 100 -9.97 10.79 -2.46
CA LEU A 100 -8.85 10.97 -1.53
C LEU A 100 -8.99 10.08 -0.29
N ARG A 101 -10.22 9.91 0.22
CA ARG A 101 -10.50 9.03 1.36
C ARG A 101 -10.29 7.57 1.00
N GLY A 102 -10.75 7.14 -0.17
CA GLY A 102 -10.55 5.78 -0.70
C GLY A 102 -9.07 5.46 -0.89
N SER A 103 -8.34 6.32 -1.60
CA SER A 103 -6.89 6.17 -1.81
C SER A 103 -6.12 6.11 -0.48
N LEU A 104 -6.45 6.99 0.48
CA LEU A 104 -5.84 6.95 1.81
C LEU A 104 -6.16 5.65 2.56
N ALA A 105 -7.40 5.18 2.53
CA ALA A 105 -7.81 3.94 3.18
C ALA A 105 -7.05 2.72 2.60
N ASN A 106 -6.90 2.67 1.28
CA ASN A 106 -6.13 1.64 0.58
C ASN A 106 -4.64 1.70 0.95
N ARG A 107 -4.01 2.88 0.92
CA ARG A 107 -2.61 3.05 1.35
C ARG A 107 -2.41 2.67 2.82
N LEU A 108 -3.39 2.96 3.69
CA LEU A 108 -3.36 2.58 5.10
C LEU A 108 -3.54 1.07 5.31
N SER A 109 -4.33 0.37 4.50
CA SER A 109 -4.50 -1.08 4.64
C SER A 109 -3.18 -1.83 4.38
N ILE A 110 -2.39 -1.34 3.42
CA ILE A 110 -1.04 -1.83 3.14
C ILE A 110 -0.07 -1.44 4.26
N ASN A 111 0.04 -0.16 4.60
CA ASN A 111 1.07 0.33 5.53
C ASN A 111 0.77 -0.06 6.99
N ASN A 112 -0.48 0.05 7.41
CA ASN A 112 -0.88 -0.21 8.78
C ASN A 112 -2.35 -0.65 8.88
N PRO A 113 -2.65 -1.94 8.66
CA PRO A 113 -4.03 -2.46 8.60
C PRO A 113 -4.83 -2.32 9.90
N ARG A 114 -4.22 -1.84 10.99
CA ARG A 114 -4.93 -1.50 12.23
C ARG A 114 -5.71 -0.18 12.12
N TRP A 115 -5.39 0.68 11.15
CA TRP A 115 -5.99 1.99 10.97
C TRP A 115 -7.01 2.04 9.83
N SER A 116 -7.14 0.96 9.07
CA SER A 116 -8.09 0.83 7.96
C SER A 116 -9.32 -0.04 8.31
N ARG A 117 -9.49 -0.42 9.58
CA ARG A 117 -10.66 -1.12 10.13
C ARG A 117 -11.42 -0.20 11.08
#